data_AF-A0A7K0KBR4-F1
#
_entry.id   AF-A0A7K0KBR4-F1
#
_cell.length_a   1.000
_cell.length_b   1.000
_cell.length_c   1.000
_cell.angle_alpha   90.00
_cell.angle_beta   90.00
_cell.angle_gamma   90.00
#
_symmetry.space_group_name_H-M   'P 1'
#
loop_
_entity.id
_entity.type
_entity.pdbx_description
1 polymer ?
#
loop_
_entity_poly.entity_id
_entity_poly.type
_entity_poly.pdbx_seq_one_letter_code
_entity_poly.pdbx_strand_id
1 'polypeptide(L)'
;MTSIWRKFFGFTDEEHEGETYDEAVQRAKKLLHEENYEDACRILRYAEKQHHAEAMYYLAWCYWNGTGVREDAGHARHLWKVCDAMGFKKEHPE
;
A
#
# COMPACT_ATOMS: atom_id res chain seq x y z
N MET A 1 4.41 16.69 18.29
CA MET A 1 3.77 17.76 17.49
C MET A 1 2.80 17.08 16.55
N THR A 2 1.52 17.07 16.89
CA THR A 2 0.50 16.27 16.19
C THR A 2 0.17 16.90 14.83
N SER A 3 0.56 16.20 13.76
CA SER A 3 0.42 16.65 12.38
C SER A 3 -1.05 16.84 12.00
N ILE A 4 -1.48 18.10 11.96
CA ILE A 4 -2.83 18.60 11.66
C ILE A 4 -3.43 18.00 10.37
N TRP A 5 -2.58 17.62 9.41
CA TRP A 5 -2.99 16.96 8.16
C TRP A 5 -3.67 15.60 8.34
N ARG A 6 -3.43 14.88 9.45
CA ARG A 6 -4.04 13.56 9.72
C ARG A 6 -5.53 13.64 10.06
N LYS A 7 -5.96 14.76 10.66
CA LYS A 7 -7.37 15.02 10.99
C LYS A 7 -8.23 15.28 9.75
N PHE A 8 -7.62 15.74 8.66
CA PHE A 8 -8.31 16.08 7.42
C PHE A 8 -8.65 14.85 6.54
N PHE A 9 -7.95 13.73 6.72
CA PHE A 9 -8.11 12.53 5.88
C PHE A 9 -8.90 11.38 6.54
N GLY A 10 -9.51 11.61 7.71
CA GLY A 10 -10.43 10.64 8.33
C GLY A 10 -9.77 9.36 8.85
N PHE A 11 -8.47 9.42 9.17
CA PHE A 11 -7.75 8.34 9.86
C PHE A 11 -7.79 8.65 11.36
N THR A 12 -8.96 8.50 11.98
CA THR A 12 -9.12 8.58 13.44
C THR A 12 -8.97 7.18 14.01
N ASP A 13 -7.72 6.74 14.16
CA ASP A 13 -7.41 5.68 15.11
C ASP A 13 -6.34 6.23 16.04
N GLU A 14 -6.74 6.53 17.27
CA GLU A 14 -5.83 6.88 18.38
C GLU A 14 -4.85 5.74 18.73
N GLU A 15 -4.96 4.57 18.08
CA GLU A 15 -4.10 3.40 18.32
C GLU A 15 -2.78 3.39 17.53
N HIS A 16 -2.61 4.21 16.49
CA HIS A 16 -1.54 4.01 15.50
C HIS A 16 -0.54 5.20 15.47
N GLU A 17 -0.29 5.85 16.62
CA GLU A 17 0.61 7.00 16.73
C GLU A 17 2.09 6.68 16.44
N GLY A 18 2.46 5.40 16.30
CA GLY A 18 3.82 4.94 16.04
C GLY A 18 3.97 3.81 15.02
N GLU A 19 2.92 3.47 14.26
CA GLU A 19 3.03 2.38 13.30
C GLU A 19 4.06 2.69 12.22
N THR A 20 4.97 1.75 12.05
CA THR A 20 5.93 1.76 10.95
C THR A 20 5.22 1.49 9.63
N TYR A 21 5.82 1.93 8.53
CA TYR A 21 5.28 1.65 7.20
C TYR A 21 5.18 0.15 6.92
N ASP A 22 6.06 -0.65 7.51
CA ASP A 22 6.04 -2.11 7.40
C ASP A 22 4.76 -2.69 8.04
N GLU A 23 4.42 -2.27 9.25
CA GLU A 23 3.19 -2.69 9.94
C GLU A 23 1.93 -2.30 9.16
N ALA A 24 1.91 -1.09 8.58
CA ALA A 24 0.83 -0.64 7.71
C ALA A 24 0.69 -1.53 6.46
N VAL A 25 1.80 -1.97 5.88
CA VAL A 25 1.81 -2.93 4.76
C VAL A 25 1.30 -4.30 5.19
N GLN A 26 1.70 -4.81 6.37
CA GLN A 26 1.17 -6.07 6.89
C GLN A 26 -0.34 -6.00 7.14
N ARG A 27 -0.85 -4.88 7.65
CA ARG A 27 -2.29 -4.64 7.79
C ARG A 27 -2.98 -4.60 6.43
N ALA A 28 -2.41 -3.91 5.44
CA ALA A 28 -2.96 -3.91 4.09
C ALA A 28 -3.03 -5.32 3.50
N LYS A 29 -2.01 -6.18 3.74
CA LYS A 29 -2.03 -7.58 3.32
C LYS A 29 -3.15 -8.38 3.96
N LYS A 30 -3.43 -8.16 5.25
CA LYS A 30 -4.59 -8.77 5.92
C LYS A 30 -5.91 -8.33 5.28
N LEU A 31 -6.06 -7.02 5.00
CA LEU A 31 -7.25 -6.48 4.34
C LEU A 31 -7.44 -7.04 2.92
N LEU A 32 -6.35 -7.29 2.18
CA LEU A 32 -6.42 -7.99 0.89
C LEU A 32 -6.96 -9.42 1.03
N HIS A 33 -6.62 -10.12 2.12
CA HIS A 33 -7.13 -11.46 2.40
C HIS A 33 -8.60 -11.45 2.85
N GLU A 34 -9.01 -10.41 3.60
CA GLU A 34 -10.39 -10.16 4.02
C GLU A 34 -11.27 -9.58 2.89
N GLU A 35 -10.75 -9.53 1.67
CA GLU A 35 -11.43 -8.97 0.49
C GLU A 35 -11.80 -7.47 0.62
N ASN A 36 -11.22 -6.76 1.59
CA ASN A 36 -11.35 -5.31 1.75
C ASN A 36 -10.25 -4.58 0.96
N TYR A 37 -10.40 -4.62 -0.36
CA TYR A 37 -9.43 -4.06 -1.29
C TYR A 37 -9.37 -2.53 -1.28
N GLU A 38 -10.48 -1.84 -1.00
CA GLU A 38 -10.52 -0.37 -1.00
C GLU A 38 -9.66 0.23 0.12
N ASP A 39 -9.81 -0.28 1.35
CA ASP A 39 -9.01 0.15 2.48
C ASP A 39 -7.54 -0.28 2.32
N ALA A 40 -7.30 -1.50 1.83
CA ALA A 40 -5.95 -1.96 1.52
C ALA A 40 -5.25 -1.01 0.53
N CYS A 41 -5.92 -0.66 -0.58
CA CYS A 41 -5.37 0.26 -1.58
C CYS A 41 -5.14 1.67 -1.04
N ARG A 42 -5.97 2.13 -0.09
CA ARG A 42 -5.80 3.42 0.57
C ARG A 42 -4.52 3.44 1.42
N ILE A 43 -4.29 2.39 2.20
CA ILE A 43 -3.09 2.25 3.03
C ILE A 43 -1.83 2.07 2.16
N LEU A 44 -1.91 1.23 1.13
CA LEU A 44 -0.78 1.00 0.21
C LEU A 44 -0.39 2.27 -0.55
N ARG A 45 -1.34 3.13 -0.93
CA ARG A 45 -1.05 4.45 -1.53
C ARG A 45 -0.31 5.39 -0.59
N TYR A 46 -0.53 5.27 0.71
CA TYR A 46 0.22 6.06 1.69
C TYR A 46 1.66 5.54 1.84
N ALA A 47 1.85 4.23 1.86
CA ALA A 47 3.18 3.62 1.89
C ALA A 47 3.95 3.79 0.55
N GLU A 48 3.26 3.88 -0.59
CA GLU A 48 3.84 4.22 -1.90
C GLU A 48 4.47 5.61 -1.89
N LYS A 49 3.78 6.63 -1.35
CA LYS A 49 4.36 7.98 -1.19
C LYS A 49 5.64 8.03 -0.37
N GLN A 50 5.85 7.02 0.46
CA GLN A 50 7.01 6.89 1.34
C GLN A 50 8.09 6.00 0.73
N HIS A 51 7.97 5.67 -0.56
CA HIS A 51 8.91 4.85 -1.31
C HIS A 51 9.05 3.41 -0.77
N HIS A 52 7.98 2.84 -0.20
CA HIS A 52 8.00 1.46 0.27
C HIS A 52 7.78 0.48 -0.87
N ALA A 53 8.80 -0.32 -1.18
CA ALA A 53 8.77 -1.18 -2.36
C ALA A 53 7.71 -2.29 -2.28
N GLU A 54 7.54 -2.96 -1.13
CA GLU A 54 6.49 -3.98 -0.96
C GLU A 54 5.08 -3.40 -1.18
N ALA A 55 4.83 -2.18 -0.70
CA ALA A 55 3.53 -1.53 -0.85
C ALA A 55 3.22 -1.22 -2.31
N MET A 56 4.21 -0.72 -3.05
CA MET A 56 4.11 -0.46 -4.48
C MET A 56 3.78 -1.73 -5.26
N TYR A 57 4.35 -2.87 -4.87
CA TYR A 57 4.07 -4.15 -5.50
C TYR A 57 2.60 -4.58 -5.32
N TYR A 58 2.10 -4.54 -4.08
CA TYR A 58 0.70 -4.89 -3.81
C TYR A 58 -0.28 -3.90 -4.45
N LEU A 59 0.05 -2.60 -4.42
CA LEU A 59 -0.76 -1.58 -5.08
C LEU A 59 -0.81 -1.79 -6.61
N ALA A 60 0.32 -2.14 -7.22
CA ALA A 60 0.39 -2.50 -8.63
C ALA A 60 -0.48 -3.72 -8.95
N TRP A 61 -0.49 -4.73 -8.07
CA TRP A 61 -1.37 -5.90 -8.23
C TRP A 61 -2.87 -5.50 -8.17
N CYS A 62 -3.24 -4.59 -7.26
CA CYS A 62 -4.61 -4.07 -7.20
C CYS A 62 -4.99 -3.27 -8.46
N TYR A 63 -4.07 -2.44 -8.99
CA TYR A 63 -4.28 -1.73 -10.26
C TYR A 63 -4.36 -2.67 -11.46
N TRP A 64 -3.62 -3.78 -11.44
CA TRP A 64 -3.64 -4.77 -12.51
C TRP A 64 -4.98 -5.53 -12.57
N ASN A 65 -5.52 -5.91 -11.41
CA ASN A 65 -6.78 -6.64 -11.32
C ASN A 65 -8.02 -5.72 -11.25
N GLY A 66 -7.83 -4.41 -11.12
CA GLY A 66 -8.93 -3.46 -10.91
C GLY A 66 -9.68 -3.68 -9.59
N THR A 67 -8.99 -4.14 -8.55
CA THR A 67 -9.61 -4.53 -7.28
C THR A 67 -9.45 -3.43 -6.23
N GLY A 68 -10.55 -2.83 -5.77
CA GLY A 68 -10.54 -1.68 -4.85
C GLY A 68 -10.03 -0.37 -5.46
N VAL A 69 -9.56 -0.40 -6.71
CA VAL A 69 -9.14 0.75 -7.52
C VAL A 69 -9.54 0.53 -8.96
N ARG A 70 -9.67 1.62 -9.73
CA ARG A 70 -9.88 1.52 -11.17
C ARG A 70 -8.70 0.79 -11.81
N GLU A 71 -8.99 -0.21 -12.64
CA GLU A 71 -7.98 -0.95 -13.40
C GLU A 71 -7.10 0.02 -14.20
N ASP A 72 -5.79 -0.11 -14.02
CA ASP A 72 -4.79 0.63 -14.77
C ASP A 72 -3.52 -0.22 -14.93
N ALA A 73 -3.54 -1.06 -15.96
CA ALA A 73 -2.39 -1.89 -16.30
C ALA A 73 -1.13 -1.08 -16.65
N GLY A 74 -1.28 0.18 -17.09
CA GLY A 74 -0.14 1.06 -17.35
C GLY A 74 0.54 1.47 -16.06
N HIS A 75 -0.26 1.90 -15.09
CA HIS A 75 0.20 2.30 -13.77
C HIS A 75 0.79 1.12 -12.98
N ALA A 76 0.15 -0.04 -13.03
CA ALA A 76 0.66 -1.27 -12.41
C ALA A 76 2.07 -1.63 -12.90
N ARG A 77 2.28 -1.64 -14.22
CA ARG A 77 3.61 -1.93 -14.80
C ARG A 77 4.66 -0.89 -14.40
N HIS A 78 4.26 0.38 -14.29
CA HIS A 78 5.17 1.43 -13.85
C HIS A 78 5.61 1.20 -12.40
N LEU A 79 4.67 0.95 -11.50
CA LEU A 79 4.95 0.66 -10.09
C LEU A 79 5.83 -0.59 -9.92
N TRP A 80 5.58 -1.67 -10.66
CA TRP A 80 6.46 -2.85 -10.62
C TRP A 80 7.89 -2.55 -11.07
N LYS A 81 8.08 -1.72 -12.10
CA LYS A 81 9.43 -1.30 -12.52
C LYS A 81 10.13 -0.45 -11.45
N VAL A 82 9.41 0.44 -10.79
CA VAL A 82 9.96 1.26 -9.70
C VAL A 82 10.35 0.37 -8.52
N CYS A 83 9.50 -0.59 -8.16
CA CYS A 83 9.74 -1.58 -7.12
C CYS A 83 10.99 -2.43 -7.42
N ASP A 84 11.13 -2.93 -8.65
CA ASP A 84 12.30 -3.68 -9.11
C ASP A 84 13.58 -2.82 -9.06
N ALA A 85 13.49 -1.55 -9.47
CA ALA A 85 14.60 -0.59 -9.38
C ALA A 85 15.00 -0.27 -7.92
N MET A 86 14.08 -0.39 -6.97
CA MET A 86 14.38 -0.30 -5.53
C MET A 86 15.04 -1.57 -4.97
N GLY A 87 15.24 -2.61 -5.80
CA GLY A 87 15.84 -3.87 -5.38
C GLY A 87 14.90 -4.78 -4.60
N PHE A 88 13.60 -4.50 -4.60
CA PHE A 88 12.62 -5.39 -4.01
C PHE A 88 12.42 -6.59 -4.92
N LYS A 89 13.14 -7.66 -4.59
CA LYS A 89 12.84 -8.99 -5.10
C LYS A 89 11.81 -9.59 -4.17
N LYS A 90 10.67 -10.02 -4.72
CA LYS A 90 9.76 -10.91 -4.00
C LYS A 90 10.60 -12.08 -3.50
N GLU A 91 10.81 -12.16 -2.19
CA GLU A 91 11.25 -13.41 -1.58
C GLU A 91 10.15 -14.41 -1.89
N HIS A 92 10.48 -15.36 -2.75
CA HIS A 92 9.63 -16.50 -3.04
C HIS A 92 9.65 -17.31 -1.74
N PRO A 93 8.54 -17.41 -0.96
CA PRO A 93 8.47 -18.49 0.00
C PRO A 93 8.46 -19.76 -0.85
N GLU A 94 9.52 -20.53 -0.68
CA GLU A 94 9.72 -21.87 -1.23
C GLU A 94 8.58 -22.83 -0.86
#